data_AF-W7N0Y5-F1
#
_entry.id   AF-W7N0Y5-F1
#
_cell.length_a   1.000
_cell.length_b   1.000
_cell.length_c   1.000
_cell.angle_alpha   90.00
_cell.angle_beta   90.00
_cell.angle_gamma   90.00
#
_symmetry.space_group_name_H-M   'P 1'
#
loop_
_entity.id
_entity.type
_entity.pdbx_description
1 polymer ?
#
loop_
_entity_poly.entity_id
_entity_poly.type
_entity_poly.pdbx_seq_one_letter_code
_entity_poly.pdbx_strand_id
1 'polypeptide(L)'
;MVNQEGQLIDTKGRFHILMRDLLSGEHQYQHYLRKADGTWTKNAINPAGLNGPDLYDPRGKLAGDASGEYLFGILPDPVKQSTGIYVATASKDFKDWKSLAEIPNTSTEPLFDRTRLHESGILSVFVRQAGGFPDRKLQVWDFELDL
;
A
#
# COMPACT_ATOMS: atom_id res chain seq x y z
N MET A 1 -14.91 7.66 11.37
CA MET A 1 -13.63 7.26 11.97
C MET A 1 -13.24 5.93 11.37
N VAL A 2 -12.12 5.86 10.66
CA VAL A 2 -11.55 4.60 10.17
C VAL A 2 -10.40 4.22 11.09
N ASN A 3 -10.33 2.95 11.46
CA ASN A 3 -9.25 2.35 12.23
C ASN A 3 -8.77 1.05 11.53
N GLN A 4 -7.58 0.58 11.91
CA GLN A 4 -6.97 -0.69 11.46
C GLN A 4 -6.59 -0.78 9.96
N GLU A 5 -5.94 0.23 9.40
CA GLU A 5 -5.54 0.20 8.00
C GLU A 5 -4.27 -0.63 7.74
N GLY A 6 -3.07 -0.07 7.96
CA GLY A 6 -1.83 -0.84 7.84
C GLY A 6 -0.68 -0.24 8.64
N GLN A 7 0.19 -1.08 9.22
CA GLN A 7 1.40 -0.64 9.90
C GLN A 7 2.50 -1.70 9.82
N LEU A 8 3.77 -1.28 9.81
CA LEU A 8 4.92 -2.16 9.86
C LEU A 8 6.14 -1.49 10.49
N ILE A 9 7.07 -2.30 10.99
CA ILE A 9 8.43 -1.87 11.33
C ILE A 9 9.36 -2.47 10.27
N ASP A 10 10.18 -1.63 9.64
CA ASP A 10 11.15 -2.06 8.64
C ASP A 10 12.45 -2.57 9.28
N THR A 11 13.39 -3.07 8.47
CA THR A 11 14.67 -3.63 8.95
C THR A 11 15.64 -2.57 9.49
N LYS A 12 15.34 -1.27 9.36
CA LYS A 12 16.10 -0.16 9.95
C LYS A 12 15.47 0.34 11.25
N GLY A 13 14.41 -0.30 11.74
CA GLY A 13 13.73 0.08 12.97
C GLY A 13 12.82 1.31 12.83
N ARG A 14 12.48 1.70 11.60
CA ARG A 14 11.51 2.77 11.35
C ARG A 14 10.10 2.19 11.40
N PHE A 15 9.16 2.94 11.98
CA PHE A 15 7.77 2.53 12.08
C PHE A 15 6.92 3.28 11.05
N HIS A 16 6.22 2.54 10.21
CA HIS A 16 5.42 3.05 9.10
C HIS A 16 3.95 2.75 9.36
N ILE A 17 3.09 3.73 9.12
CA ILE A 17 1.65 3.60 9.28
C ILE A 17 0.99 4.17 8.03
N LEU A 18 0.05 3.41 7.49
CA LEU A 18 -0.91 3.86 6.49
C LEU A 18 -2.21 4.19 7.20
N MET A 19 -2.75 5.36 6.88
CA MET A 19 -4.08 5.80 7.28
C MET A 19 -4.71 6.54 6.10
N ARG A 20 -6.01 6.80 6.16
CA ARG A 20 -6.69 7.79 5.33
C ARG A 20 -7.20 8.94 6.18
N ASP A 21 -6.97 10.16 5.72
CA ASP A 21 -7.45 11.38 6.38
C ASP A 21 -8.28 12.21 5.40
N LEU A 22 -9.28 12.92 5.93
CA LEU A 22 -9.99 13.94 5.17
C LEU A 22 -9.11 15.20 5.09
N LEU A 23 -8.59 15.50 3.90
CA LEU A 23 -7.76 16.67 3.63
C LEU A 23 -8.38 17.47 2.49
N SER A 24 -8.63 18.75 2.73
CA SER A 24 -9.18 19.65 1.70
C SER A 24 -10.51 19.20 1.08
N GLY A 25 -11.32 18.45 1.83
CA GLY A 25 -12.64 17.97 1.40
C GLY A 25 -12.64 16.60 0.73
N GLU A 26 -11.48 16.01 0.49
CA GLU A 26 -11.34 14.65 -0.06
C GLU A 26 -10.52 13.78 0.86
N HIS A 27 -10.86 12.48 0.92
CA HIS A 27 -10.08 11.54 1.68
C HIS A 27 -8.83 11.14 0.89
N GLN A 28 -7.66 11.17 1.54
CA GLN A 28 -6.38 10.81 0.94
C GLN A 28 -5.65 9.78 1.79
N TYR A 29 -4.98 8.82 1.16
CA TYR A 29 -4.02 7.97 1.84
C TYR A 29 -2.86 8.82 2.38
N GLN A 30 -2.45 8.52 3.60
CA GLN A 30 -1.40 9.20 4.36
C GLN A 30 -0.38 8.18 4.85
N HIS A 31 0.89 8.50 4.66
CA HIS A 31 2.01 7.78 5.26
C HIS A 31 2.48 8.57 6.49
N TYR A 32 2.41 7.92 7.65
CA TYR A 32 3.08 8.37 8.86
C TYR A 32 4.34 7.54 9.06
N LEU A 33 5.43 8.21 9.41
CA LEU A 33 6.72 7.60 9.65
C LEU A 33 7.25 8.08 10.99
N ARG A 34 7.59 7.12 11.86
CA ARG A 34 8.50 7.38 12.99
C ARG A 34 9.88 6.89 12.61
N LYS A 35 10.84 7.81 12.54
CA LYS A 35 12.25 7.50 12.35
C LYS A 35 12.82 6.81 13.60
N ALA A 36 13.97 6.15 13.45
CA ALA A 36 14.62 5.42 14.55
C ALA A 36 15.02 6.32 15.73
N ASP A 37 15.28 7.61 15.47
CA ASP A 37 15.55 8.65 16.47
C ASP A 37 14.29 9.13 17.23
N GLY A 38 13.11 8.65 16.84
CA GLY A 38 11.82 9.04 17.41
C GLY A 38 11.14 10.22 16.73
N THR A 39 11.76 10.85 15.73
CA THR A 39 11.16 11.93 14.94
C THR A 39 9.98 11.40 14.13
N TRP A 40 8.86 12.13 14.14
CA TRP A 40 7.67 11.80 13.37
C TRP A 40 7.52 12.69 12.13
N THR A 41 7.15 12.09 11.01
CA THR A 41 6.74 12.80 9.79
C THR A 41 5.42 12.24 9.26
N LYS A 42 4.69 13.07 8.52
CA LYS A 42 3.46 12.72 7.83
C LYS A 42 3.49 13.31 6.41
N ASN A 43 3.08 12.54 5.43
CA ASN A 43 2.84 13.03 4.07
C ASN A 43 1.72 12.26 3.38
N ALA A 44 1.09 12.91 2.40
CA ALA A 44 0.15 12.24 1.52
C ALA A 44 0.87 11.21 0.65
N ILE A 45 0.15 10.13 0.31
CA ILE A 45 0.50 9.22 -0.77
C ILE A 45 -0.34 9.66 -1.98
N ASN A 46 0.27 10.41 -2.89
CA ASN A 46 -0.43 11.07 -3.99
C ASN A 46 0.30 10.96 -5.35
N PRO A 47 0.72 9.75 -5.77
CA PRO A 47 1.21 9.56 -7.13
C PRO A 47 0.13 9.93 -8.15
N ALA A 48 0.56 10.38 -9.32
CA ALA A 48 -0.35 10.81 -10.38
C ALA A 48 -1.35 9.69 -10.75
N GLY A 49 -2.63 10.06 -10.82
CA GLY A 49 -3.71 9.16 -11.23
C GLY A 49 -4.24 8.23 -10.15
N LEU A 50 -3.78 8.30 -8.90
CA LEU A 50 -4.43 7.61 -7.77
C LEU A 50 -5.68 8.40 -7.33
N ASN A 51 -6.84 7.74 -7.28
CA ASN A 51 -8.02 8.32 -6.63
C ASN A 51 -7.91 8.15 -5.11
N GLY A 52 -8.35 9.17 -4.36
CA GLY A 52 -8.46 9.09 -2.92
C GLY A 52 -9.52 8.05 -2.48
N PRO A 53 -9.33 7.34 -1.35
CA PRO A 53 -10.28 6.36 -0.87
C PRO A 53 -11.44 7.05 -0.13
N ASP A 54 -12.69 6.61 -0.26
CA ASP A 54 -13.76 7.03 0.66
C ASP A 54 -13.61 6.36 2.04
N LEU A 55 -14.36 6.78 3.05
CA LEU A 55 -14.35 6.24 4.42
C LEU A 55 -14.64 4.74 4.47
N TYR A 56 -15.48 4.23 3.57
CA TYR A 56 -15.92 2.83 3.55
C TYR A 56 -15.19 1.97 2.53
N ASP A 57 -14.27 2.56 1.77
CA ASP A 57 -13.49 1.84 0.78
C ASP A 57 -12.56 0.82 1.42
N PRO A 58 -12.21 -0.27 0.72
CA PRO A 58 -11.28 -1.26 1.22
C PRO A 58 -9.97 -0.65 1.73
N ARG A 59 -9.44 -1.16 2.85
CA ARG A 59 -8.19 -0.68 3.47
C ARG A 59 -6.96 -1.18 2.73
N GLY A 60 -6.02 -0.26 2.48
CA GLY A 60 -4.74 -0.58 1.87
C GLY A 60 -3.76 -1.28 2.82
N LYS A 61 -2.55 -1.54 2.33
CA LYS A 61 -1.43 -2.09 3.10
C LYS A 61 -0.12 -1.38 2.75
N LEU A 62 0.82 -1.41 3.70
CA LEU A 62 2.22 -1.12 3.45
C LEU A 62 3.02 -2.43 3.52
N ALA A 63 4.04 -2.54 2.67
CA ALA A 63 5.02 -3.62 2.72
C ALA A 63 6.42 -3.02 2.63
N GLY A 64 7.33 -3.44 3.51
CA GLY A 64 8.75 -3.05 3.45
C GLY A 64 9.57 -4.20 2.88
N ASP A 65 10.58 -3.88 2.08
CA ASP A 65 11.52 -4.88 1.58
C ASP A 65 12.54 -5.30 2.66
N ALA A 66 13.37 -6.30 2.35
CA ALA A 66 14.39 -6.78 3.28
C ALA A 66 15.52 -5.77 3.53
N SER A 67 15.86 -4.94 2.54
CA SER A 67 16.92 -3.95 2.70
C SER A 67 16.48 -2.78 3.56
N GLY A 68 15.18 -2.50 3.61
CA GLY A 68 14.59 -1.30 4.20
C GLY A 68 14.69 -0.08 3.28
N GLU A 69 15.23 -0.20 2.07
CA GLU A 69 15.35 0.94 1.16
C GLU A 69 14.02 1.25 0.44
N TYR A 70 13.10 0.27 0.35
CA TYR A 70 11.85 0.41 -0.39
C TYR A 70 10.63 0.13 0.48
N LEU A 71 9.61 0.99 0.32
CA LEU A 71 8.31 0.83 0.93
C LEU A 71 7.24 0.78 -0.17
N PHE A 72 6.46 -0.27 -0.18
CA PHE A 72 5.36 -0.47 -1.12
C PHE A 72 4.02 -0.08 -0.51
N GLY A 73 3.21 0.62 -1.28
CA GLY A 73 1.81 0.91 -1.00
C GLY A 73 0.95 0.02 -1.87
N ILE A 74 0.11 -0.81 -1.24
CA ILE A 74 -0.84 -1.70 -1.92
C ILE A 74 -2.22 -1.10 -1.66
N LEU A 75 -2.68 -0.26 -2.58
CA LEU A 75 -3.77 0.68 -2.35
C LEU A 75 -4.96 0.37 -3.28
N PRO A 76 -6.12 0.01 -2.71
CA PRO A 76 -7.37 -0.10 -3.47
C PRO A 76 -7.79 1.24 -4.06
N ASP A 77 -8.27 1.19 -5.31
CA ASP A 77 -8.93 2.30 -6.01
C ASP A 77 -10.30 1.81 -6.49
N PRO A 78 -11.36 1.98 -5.68
CA PRO A 78 -12.70 1.49 -6.03
C PRO A 78 -13.34 2.23 -7.21
N VAL A 79 -12.91 3.46 -7.51
CA VAL A 79 -13.34 4.20 -8.69
C VAL A 79 -12.90 3.48 -9.96
N LYS A 80 -11.66 2.97 -9.97
CA LYS A 80 -11.13 2.15 -11.07
C LYS A 80 -11.44 0.67 -10.97
N GLN A 81 -11.96 0.21 -9.82
CA GLN A 81 -12.07 -1.21 -9.47
C GLN A 81 -10.73 -1.95 -9.61
N SER A 82 -9.67 -1.36 -9.10
CA SER A 82 -8.31 -1.90 -9.16
C SER A 82 -7.59 -1.80 -7.81
N THR A 83 -6.46 -2.47 -7.70
CA THR A 83 -5.50 -2.30 -6.61
C THR A 83 -4.18 -1.85 -7.21
N GLY A 84 -3.77 -0.62 -6.89
CA GLY A 84 -2.49 -0.06 -7.33
C GLY A 84 -1.34 -0.50 -6.42
N ILE A 85 -0.18 -0.74 -7.03
CA ILE A 85 1.08 -1.00 -6.35
C ILE A 85 1.98 0.21 -6.56
N TYR A 86 2.40 0.83 -5.47
CA TYR A 86 3.24 2.03 -5.47
C TYR A 86 4.51 1.79 -4.67
N VAL A 87 5.57 2.53 -4.95
CA VAL A 87 6.84 2.46 -4.21
C VAL A 87 7.33 3.85 -3.81
N ALA A 88 7.91 3.95 -2.62
CA ALA A 88 8.67 5.10 -2.14
C ALA A 88 10.01 4.63 -1.55
N THR A 89 10.99 5.52 -1.51
CA THR A 89 12.37 5.18 -1.14
C THR A 89 12.82 5.85 0.15
N ALA A 90 13.66 5.13 0.91
CA ALA A 90 14.33 5.64 2.09
C ALA A 90 15.18 6.90 1.77
N SER A 91 15.84 6.91 0.61
CA SER A 91 16.68 8.03 0.16
C SER A 91 15.94 9.37 0.00
N LYS A 92 14.61 9.32 -0.11
CA LYS A 92 13.71 10.48 -0.24
C LYS A 92 12.75 10.61 0.93
N ASP A 93 13.09 10.06 2.10
CA ASP A 93 12.24 10.05 3.29
C ASP A 93 10.84 9.46 3.02
N PHE A 94 10.70 8.56 2.04
CA PHE A 94 9.44 7.94 1.61
C PHE A 94 8.36 8.94 1.13
N LYS A 95 8.80 10.03 0.50
CA LYS A 95 7.91 11.07 -0.06
C LYS A 95 7.77 11.00 -1.58
N ASP A 96 8.49 10.10 -2.23
CA ASP A 96 8.65 10.00 -3.68
C ASP A 96 7.81 8.86 -4.30
N TRP A 97 6.55 8.74 -3.88
CA TRP A 97 5.64 7.69 -4.32
C TRP A 97 5.50 7.63 -5.85
N LYS A 98 5.76 6.46 -6.44
CA LYS A 98 5.61 6.16 -7.87
C LYS A 98 4.76 4.92 -8.08
N SER A 99 4.01 4.89 -9.18
CA SER A 99 3.28 3.69 -9.61
C SER A 99 4.25 2.63 -10.14
N LEU A 100 4.06 1.38 -9.73
CA LEU A 100 4.77 0.21 -10.25
C LEU A 100 3.86 -0.67 -11.11
N ALA A 101 2.68 -1.00 -10.60
CA ALA A 101 1.75 -1.91 -11.25
C ALA A 101 0.32 -1.64 -10.82
N GLU A 102 -0.63 -2.22 -11.54
CA GLU A 102 -2.05 -2.21 -11.21
C GLU A 102 -2.63 -3.61 -11.39
N ILE A 103 -3.37 -4.08 -10.38
CA ILE A 103 -4.16 -5.31 -10.47
C ILE A 103 -5.61 -4.92 -10.79
N PRO A 104 -6.13 -5.24 -11.98
CA PRO A 104 -7.48 -4.86 -12.36
C PRO A 104 -8.55 -5.78 -11.75
N ASN A 105 -9.81 -5.31 -11.77
CA ASN A 105 -10.99 -6.06 -11.36
C ASN A 105 -10.91 -6.57 -9.90
N THR A 106 -10.52 -5.72 -8.96
CA THR A 106 -10.44 -6.07 -7.53
C THR A 106 -11.53 -5.39 -6.71
N SER A 107 -12.07 -6.10 -5.72
CA SER A 107 -13.08 -5.56 -4.79
C SER A 107 -12.90 -6.16 -3.39
N THR A 108 -11.74 -5.90 -2.77
CA THR A 108 -11.44 -6.34 -1.41
C THR A 108 -10.26 -5.56 -0.83
N GLU A 109 -10.02 -5.75 0.46
CA GLU A 109 -8.80 -5.30 1.11
C GLU A 109 -7.67 -6.25 0.70
N PRO A 110 -6.57 -5.75 0.11
CA PRO A 110 -5.47 -6.58 -0.29
C PRO A 110 -4.74 -7.12 0.94
N LEU A 111 -4.20 -8.33 0.78
CA LEU A 111 -3.19 -8.90 1.67
C LEU A 111 -1.93 -9.16 0.87
N PHE A 112 -0.81 -9.37 1.56
CA PHE A 112 0.44 -9.73 0.91
C PHE A 112 1.26 -10.70 1.76
N ASP A 113 2.14 -11.43 1.11
CA ASP A 113 3.10 -12.32 1.78
C ASP A 113 4.36 -11.54 2.17
N ARG A 114 4.45 -11.18 3.44
CA ARG A 114 5.63 -10.49 3.98
C ARG A 114 6.89 -11.36 3.92
N THR A 115 6.76 -12.65 4.21
CA THR A 115 7.92 -13.55 4.26
C THR A 115 8.51 -13.70 2.87
N ARG A 116 7.67 -13.91 1.86
CA ARG A 116 8.13 -14.03 0.48
C ARG A 116 8.76 -12.75 -0.07
N LEU A 117 8.24 -11.59 0.30
CA LEU A 117 8.89 -10.32 -0.03
C LEU A 117 10.29 -10.22 0.59
N HIS A 118 10.43 -10.59 1.87
CA HIS A 118 11.70 -10.49 2.56
C HIS A 118 12.74 -11.54 2.12
N GLU A 119 12.32 -12.78 1.88
CA GLU A 119 13.22 -13.90 1.61
C GLU A 119 13.54 -14.07 0.12
N SER A 120 12.65 -13.62 -0.77
CA SER A 120 12.78 -13.83 -2.21
C SER A 120 12.69 -12.55 -3.04
N GLY A 121 12.42 -11.40 -2.43
CA GLY A 121 12.22 -10.15 -3.17
C GLY A 121 10.94 -10.13 -4.02
N ILE A 122 10.03 -11.09 -3.83
CA ILE A 122 8.79 -11.22 -4.60
C ILE A 122 7.64 -10.65 -3.77
N LEU A 123 7.00 -9.60 -4.28
CA LEU A 123 5.75 -9.09 -3.70
C LEU A 123 4.58 -9.94 -4.20
N SER A 124 4.11 -10.88 -3.38
CA SER A 124 2.88 -11.64 -3.64
C SER A 124 1.68 -10.94 -3.03
N VAL A 125 0.73 -10.52 -3.86
CA VAL A 125 -0.48 -9.80 -3.44
C VAL A 125 -1.70 -10.69 -3.61
N PHE A 126 -2.40 -10.95 -2.51
CA PHE A 126 -3.66 -11.66 -2.50
C PHE A 126 -4.83 -10.68 -2.61
N VAL A 127 -5.68 -10.90 -3.61
CA VAL A 127 -6.90 -10.13 -3.86
C VAL A 127 -8.05 -11.04 -4.27
N ARG A 128 -9.27 -10.50 -4.20
CA ARG A 128 -10.50 -11.11 -4.70
C ARG A 128 -11.04 -10.25 -5.83
N GLN A 129 -11.47 -10.91 -6.90
CA GLN A 129 -12.12 -10.23 -8.00
C GLN A 129 -13.44 -9.57 -7.57
N ALA A 130 -13.82 -8.50 -8.27
CA ALA A 130 -15.18 -7.97 -8.15
C ALA A 130 -16.22 -8.97 -8.68
N GLY A 131 -17.50 -8.68 -8.41
CA GLY A 131 -18.62 -9.52 -8.85
C GLY A 131 -19.13 -10.52 -7.80
N GLY A 132 -20.16 -11.27 -8.23
CA GLY A 132 -20.91 -12.20 -7.39
C GLY A 132 -20.28 -13.59 -7.29
N PHE A 133 -20.79 -14.38 -6.35
CA PHE A 133 -20.61 -15.84 -6.40
C PHE A 133 -21.54 -16.42 -7.48
N PRO A 134 -21.16 -17.47 -8.22
CA PRO A 134 -19.93 -18.26 -8.08
C PRO A 134 -18.73 -17.77 -8.90
N ASP A 135 -18.91 -16.75 -9.75
CA ASP A 135 -17.93 -16.44 -10.81
C ASP A 135 -16.69 -15.68 -10.30
N ARG A 136 -16.78 -15.00 -9.16
CA ARG A 136 -15.63 -14.29 -8.56
C ARG A 136 -14.51 -15.28 -8.20
N LYS A 137 -13.26 -14.89 -8.49
CA LYS A 137 -12.07 -15.69 -8.16
C LYS A 137 -11.24 -15.04 -7.06
N LEU A 138 -10.51 -15.87 -6.33
CA LEU A 138 -9.37 -15.45 -5.54
C LEU A 138 -8.12 -15.48 -6.42
N GLN A 139 -7.24 -14.51 -6.22
CA GLN A 139 -6.03 -14.36 -7.02
C GLN A 139 -4.84 -14.05 -6.13
N VAL A 140 -3.68 -14.59 -6.51
CA VAL A 140 -2.38 -14.18 -5.99
C VAL A 140 -1.58 -13.68 -7.18
N TRP A 141 -1.10 -12.44 -7.11
CA TRP A 141 -0.27 -11.81 -8.12
C TRP A 141 1.14 -11.70 -7.59
N ASP A 142 2.10 -12.28 -8.32
CA ASP A 142 3.51 -12.21 -7.97
C ASP A 142 4.18 -11.12 -8.80
N PHE A 143 4.85 -10.19 -8.11
CA PHE A 143 5.67 -9.16 -8.73
C PHE A 143 7.13 -9.40 -8.35
N GLU A 144 7.94 -9.72 -9.36
CA GLU A 144 9.40 -9.63 -9.24
C GLU A 144 9.80 -8.17 -9.42
N LEU A 145 10.43 -7.61 -8.40
CA LEU A 145 10.67 -6.19 -8.30
C LEU A 145 12.06 -5.86 -8.87
N ASP A 146 12.11 -5.26 -10.05
CA ASP A 146 13.34 -4.72 -10.65
C ASP A 146 13.54 -3.28 -10.14
N LEU A 147 14.18 -3.13 -8.97
CA LEU A 147 14.27 -1.89 -8.18
C LEU A 147 15.70 -1.41 -7.92
#